data_AF-A0A957L5F1-F1
#
_entry.id   AF-A0A957L5F1-F1
#
_cell.length_a   1.000
_cell.length_b   1.000
_cell.length_c   1.000
_cell.angle_alpha   90.00
_cell.angle_beta   90.00
_cell.angle_gamma   90.00
#
_symmetry.space_group_name_H-M   'P 1'
#
loop_
_entity.id
_entity.type
_entity.pdbx_description
1 polymer ?
#
loop_
_entity_poly.entity_id
_entity_poly.type
_entity_poly.pdbx_seq_one_letter_code
_entity_poly.pdbx_strand_id
1 'polypeptide(L)' 'MQLGAFSVSLSVKDLATSQAFYEKLGFTVFGGNPEYGYLMLKNGEHVLGLFQGMFEGNILTFNPGWDQAGQPL' A
#
# COMPACT_ATOMS: atom_id res chain seq x y z
N MET A 1 10.25 5.36 -20.42
CA MET A 1 10.62 4.24 -19.51
C MET A 1 9.33 3.58 -19.04
N GLN A 2 9.20 2.26 -19.11
CA GLN A 2 8.06 1.54 -18.52
C GLN A 2 8.42 1.14 -17.10
N LEU A 3 7.77 1.74 -16.11
CA LEU A 3 8.09 1.57 -14.69
C LEU A 3 7.33 0.41 -14.02
N GLY A 4 6.41 -0.23 -14.75
CA GLY A 4 5.56 -1.31 -14.24
C GLY A 4 4.58 -0.84 -13.17
N ALA A 5 4.28 -1.71 -12.21
CA ALA A 5 3.32 -1.46 -11.15
C ALA A 5 3.79 -0.32 -10.24
N PHE A 6 2.85 0.51 -9.80
CA PHE A 6 3.12 1.65 -8.93
C PHE A 6 2.28 1.57 -7.66
N SER A 7 2.94 1.77 -6.52
CA SER A 7 2.28 1.89 -5.22
C SER A 7 2.92 2.96 -4.34
N VAL A 8 2.18 3.36 -3.31
CA VAL A 8 2.65 4.30 -2.28
C VAL A 8 2.68 3.62 -0.93
N SER A 9 3.81 3.66 -0.25
CA SER A 9 3.93 3.24 1.15
C SER A 9 3.84 4.47 2.04
N LEU A 10 2.81 4.52 2.86
CA LEU A 10 2.50 5.62 3.77
C LEU A 10 3.03 5.33 5.17
N SER A 11 3.83 6.25 5.71
CA SER A 11 4.21 6.21 7.12
C SER A 11 3.04 6.74 7.94
N VAL A 12 2.46 5.89 8.78
CA VAL A 12 1.29 6.25 9.58
C VAL A 12 1.60 6.20 11.07
N LYS A 13 0.98 7.12 11.82
CA LYS A 13 1.12 7.16 13.28
C LYS A 13 0.29 6.08 13.98
N ASP A 14 -0.88 5.80 13.43
CA ASP A 14 -1.83 4.80 13.94
C ASP A 14 -2.43 4.01 12.77
N LEU A 15 -2.13 2.72 12.74
CA LEU A 15 -2.48 1.82 11.64
C LEU A 15 -3.99 1.60 11.56
N ALA A 16 -4.66 1.37 12.69
CA ALA A 16 -6.09 1.09 12.73
C ALA A 16 -6.94 2.29 12.27
N THR A 17 -6.59 3.49 12.74
CA THR A 17 -7.23 4.74 12.32
C THR A 17 -7.03 4.99 10.84
N SER A 18 -5.82 4.76 10.33
CA SER A 18 -5.50 4.97 8.92
C SER A 18 -6.20 3.95 8.03
N GLN A 19 -6.23 2.68 8.44
CA GLN A 19 -6.99 1.63 7.75
C GLN A 19 -8.47 2.03 7.64
N ALA A 20 -9.11 2.36 8.77
CA ALA A 20 -10.53 2.73 8.80
C ALA A 20 -10.83 3.98 7.95
N PHE A 21 -9.88 4.91 7.84
CA PHE A 21 -10.00 6.05 6.94
C PHE A 21 -10.01 5.61 5.47
N TYR A 22 -9.04 4.80 5.04
CA TYR A 22 -8.95 4.36 3.64
C TYR A 22 -10.07 3.38 3.24
N GLU A 23 -10.58 2.57 4.18
CA GLU A 23 -11.75 1.73 3.94
C GLU A 23 -13.00 2.58 3.59
N LYS A 24 -13.19 3.75 4.21
CA LYS A 24 -14.27 4.69 3.84
C LYS A 24 -14.10 5.27 2.43
N LEU A 25 -12.88 5.28 1.89
CA LEU A 25 -12.58 5.69 0.53
C LEU A 25 -12.70 4.51 -0.48
N GLY A 26 -13.16 3.34 -0.03
CA GLY A 26 -13.36 2.16 -0.88
C GLY A 26 -12.13 1.28 -1.04
N PHE A 27 -11.07 1.48 -0.26
CA PHE A 27 -9.95 0.55 -0.23
C PHE A 27 -10.29 -0.72 0.57
N THR A 28 -9.73 -1.86 0.16
CA THR A 28 -9.82 -3.13 0.89
C THR A 28 -8.44 -3.69 1.18
N VAL A 29 -8.30 -4.31 2.35
CA VAL A 29 -7.07 -5.03 2.71
C VAL A 29 -6.93 -6.26 1.82
N PHE A 30 -5.75 -6.44 1.22
CA PHE A 30 -5.43 -7.63 0.43
C PHE A 30 -4.14 -8.32 0.87
N GLY A 31 -3.41 -7.74 1.83
CA GLY A 31 -2.19 -8.33 2.37
C GLY A 31 -1.65 -7.58 3.58
N GLY A 32 -0.58 -8.13 4.17
CA GLY A 32 0.04 -7.63 5.39
C GLY A 32 -0.55 -8.20 6.68
N ASN A 33 0.01 -7.79 7.81
CA ASN A 33 -0.44 -8.21 9.13
C ASN A 33 -0.35 -7.00 10.10
N PRO A 34 -1.47 -6.58 10.70
CA PRO A 34 -1.48 -5.45 11.62
C PRO A 34 -0.65 -5.70 12.89
N GLU A 35 -0.44 -6.96 13.30
CA GLU A 35 0.46 -7.32 14.42
C GLU A 35 1.91 -6.98 14.12
N TYR A 36 2.30 -6.98 12.84
CA TYR A 36 3.61 -6.53 12.37
C TYR A 36 3.62 -5.04 11.98
N GLY A 37 2.54 -4.30 12.23
CA GLY A 37 2.48 -2.86 12.01
C GLY A 37 2.30 -2.45 10.55
N TYR A 38 1.85 -3.34 9.66
CA TYR A 38 1.60 -2.96 8.27
C TYR A 38 0.42 -3.66 7.60
N LEU A 39 -0.19 -2.98 6.62
CA LEU A 39 -1.27 -3.48 5.79
C LEU A 39 -1.09 -3.02 4.35
N MET A 40 -1.46 -3.87 3.40
CA MET A 40 -1.56 -3.54 1.98
C MET A 40 -3.02 -3.42 1.59
N LEU A 41 -3.39 -2.29 0.99
CA LEU A 41 -4.75 -1.95 0.60
C LEU A 41 -4.84 -1.66 -0.89
N LYS A 42 -5.98 -2.01 -1.50
CA LYS A 42 -6.27 -1.76 -2.91
C LYS A 42 -7.65 -1.14 -3.13
N ASN A 43 -7.75 -0.25 -4.11
CA ASN A 43 -9.01 0.22 -4.68
C ASN A 43 -8.88 0.23 -6.21
N GLY A 44 -9.50 -0.76 -6.87
CA GLY A 44 -9.22 -1.04 -8.28
C GLY A 44 -7.74 -1.33 -8.51
N GLU A 45 -7.11 -0.54 -9.38
CA GLU A 45 -5.69 -0.60 -9.75
C GLU A 45 -4.78 0.22 -8.81
N HIS A 46 -5.35 0.93 -7.84
CA HIS A 46 -4.60 1.77 -6.92
C HIS A 46 -4.18 0.96 -5.70
N VAL A 47 -2.86 0.86 -5.47
CA VAL A 47 -2.27 0.13 -4.34
C VAL A 47 -1.57 1.10 -3.40
N LEU A 48 -1.84 0.96 -2.11
CA LEU A 48 -1.08 1.62 -1.05
C LEU A 48 -0.74 0.64 0.07
N GLY A 49 0.36 0.90 0.75
CA GLY A 49 0.71 0.24 2.01
C GLY A 49 0.65 1.23 3.16
N LEU A 50 0.16 0.80 4.31
CA LEU A 50 0.19 1.55 5.56
C LEU A 50 1.23 0.90 6.47
N PHE A 51 2.17 1.69 6.98
CA PHE A 51 3.28 1.19 7.80
C PHE A 51 3.45 2.07 9.04
N GLN A 52 3.33 1.47 10.23
CA GLN A 52 3.47 2.18 11.50
C GLN A 52 4.87 2.00 12.07
N GLY A 53 5.59 3.12 12.23
CA GLY A 53 6.90 3.14 12.91
C GLY A 53 8.04 2.47 12.14
N MET A 54 7.88 2.17 10.85
CA MET A 54 8.92 1.51 10.04
C MET A 54 9.87 2.47 9.32
N PHE A 55 9.40 3.67 8.95
CA PHE A 55 10.18 4.66 8.22
C PHE A 55 9.64 6.07 8.45
N GLU A 56 10.47 7.09 8.27
CA GLU A 56 10.17 8.49 8.61
C GLU A 56 9.21 9.17 7.61
N GLY A 57 9.30 8.82 6.32
CA GLY A 57 8.55 9.48 5.25
C GLY A 57 7.96 8.50 4.26
N ASN A 58 7.03 8.98 3.44
CA ASN A 58 6.36 8.15 2.44
C ASN A 58 7.31 7.71 1.34
N ILE A 59 7.09 6.52 0.81
CA ILE A 59 7.91 5.91 -0.24
C ILE A 59 7.05 5.71 -1.48
N LEU A 60 7.61 6.09 -2.64
CA LEU A 60 7.05 5.76 -3.95
C LEU A 60 7.75 4.51 -4.46
N THR A 61 6.98 3.49 -4.83
CA THR A 61 7.53 2.22 -5.28
C THR A 61 7.08 1.95 -6.71
N PHE A 62 8.04 1.66 -7.58
CA PHE A 62 7.83 1.19 -8.94
C PHE A 62 8.40 -0.22 -9.05
N ASN A 63 7.63 -1.14 -9.61
CA ASN A 63 8.03 -2.53 -9.84
C ASN A 63 8.06 -2.81 -11.35
N PRO A 64 9.21 -2.59 -12.01
CA PRO A 64 9.34 -2.86 -13.43
C PRO A 64 9.03 -4.31 -13.76
N GLY A 65 8.32 -4.52 -14.87
CA GLY A 65 7.96 -5.86 -15.35
C GLY A 65 6.71 -6.46 -14.72
N TRP A 66 6.03 -5.75 -13.79
CA TRP A 66 4.76 -6.20 -13.19
C TRP A 66 3.59 -5.28 -13.51
N ASP A 67 2.38 -5.85 -13.56
CA ASP A 67 1.10 -5.11 -13.55
C ASP A 67 0.66 -4.78 -12.11
N GLN A 68 -0.43 -4.01 -11.96
CA GLN A 68 -0.92 -3.60 -10.64
C GLN A 68 -1.53 -4.75 -9.80
N ALA A 69 -1.71 -5.92 -10.38
CA ALA A 69 -2.06 -7.14 -9.67
C ALA A 69 -0.82 -7.95 -9.26
N GLY A 70 0.39 -7.43 -9.50
CA GLY A 70 1.66 -8.09 -9.19
C GLY A 70 1.98 -9.27 -10.12
N GLN A 71 1.36 -9.33 -11.30
CA GLN A 71 1.63 -10.34 -12.32
C GLN A 71 2.68 -9.82 -13.32
N PRO A 72 3.46 -10.71 -13.97
CA PRO A 72 4.36 -10.31 -15.05
C PRO A 72 3.62 -9.61 -16.21
N LEU A 73 4.22 -8.53 -16.74
CA LEU A 73 3.80 -7.85 -17.98
C LEU A 73 4.25 -8.57 -19.25
#